data_AF-A0A2M7CEV4-F1
#
_entry.id   AF-A0A2M7CEV4-F1
#
_cell.length_a   1.000
_cell.length_b   1.000
_cell.length_c   1.000
_cell.angle_alpha   90.00
_cell.angle_beta   90.00
_cell.angle_gamma   90.00
#
_symmetry.space_group_name_H-M   'P 1'
#
loop_
_entity.id
_entity.type
_entity.pdbx_description
1 polymer ?
#
loop_
_entity_poly.entity_id
_entity_poly.type
_entity_poly.pdbx_seq_one_letter_code
_entity_poly.pdbx_strand_id
1 'polypeptide(L)'
;MSMPGEGKTKPRVVIDTNVFVSGLTFKGQPREVLDLAWKGEIEVYISPFILKELTGTLKKDFGWSNEQIRHTIQMKPIKVLGCQRLNAVNQLRRDF
;
A
#
# COMPACT_ATOMS: atom_id res chain seq x y z
N MET A 1 16.91 -4.59 -36.00
CA MET A 1 15.49 -4.89 -35.77
C MET A 1 15.30 -5.18 -34.29
N SER A 2 14.74 -4.24 -33.52
CA SER A 2 14.36 -4.47 -32.13
C SER A 2 12.86 -4.26 -32.04
N MET A 3 12.14 -5.29 -31.58
CA MET A 3 10.67 -5.30 -31.58
C MET A 3 10.11 -4.30 -30.55
N PRO A 4 9.01 -3.60 -30.87
CA PRO A 4 8.33 -2.73 -29.93
C PRO A 4 7.39 -3.56 -29.04
N GLY A 5 7.59 -3.49 -27.72
CA GLY A 5 6.52 -3.74 -26.75
C GLY A 5 6.27 -5.19 -26.34
N GLU A 6 7.23 -5.83 -25.65
CA GLU A 6 6.83 -6.78 -24.61
C GLU A 6 6.24 -5.97 -23.45
N GLY A 7 4.92 -6.01 -23.29
CA GLY A 7 4.22 -5.37 -22.19
C GLY A 7 4.66 -5.95 -20.85
N LYS A 8 5.73 -5.41 -20.26
CA LYS A 8 6.16 -5.76 -18.90
C LYS A 8 5.01 -5.44 -17.95
N THR A 9 4.42 -6.48 -17.41
CA THR A 9 3.42 -6.36 -16.35
C THR A 9 4.12 -5.77 -15.12
N LYS A 10 3.60 -4.66 -14.62
CA LYS A 10 4.14 -4.03 -13.42
C LYS A 10 3.95 -4.98 -12.23
N PRO A 11 4.95 -5.13 -11.34
CA PRO A 11 4.78 -5.91 -10.12
C PRO A 11 3.58 -5.40 -9.32
N ARG A 12 2.71 -6.33 -8.94
CA ARG A 12 1.55 -6.06 -8.09
C ARG A 12 1.92 -6.41 -6.66
N VAL A 13 1.86 -5.43 -5.77
CA VAL A 13 2.34 -5.58 -4.39
C VAL A 13 1.29 -5.16 -3.39
N VAL A 14 1.29 -5.83 -2.25
CA VAL A 14 0.60 -5.36 -1.04
C VAL A 14 1.69 -4.80 -0.13
N ILE A 15 1.53 -3.55 0.28
CA ILE A 15 2.47 -2.87 1.17
C ILE A 15 1.89 -2.94 2.58
N ASP A 16 2.70 -3.41 3.54
CA ASP A 16 2.35 -3.42 4.96
C ASP A 16 2.12 -2.01 5.50
N THR A 17 1.24 -1.90 6.51
CA THR A 17 0.94 -0.63 7.19
C THR A 17 2.22 0.08 7.67
N ASN A 18 3.19 -0.67 8.23
CA ASN A 18 4.44 -0.11 8.74
C ASN A 18 5.31 0.52 7.64
N VAL A 19 5.29 -0.02 6.43
CA VAL A 19 6.04 0.54 5.29
C VAL A 19 5.36 1.82 4.82
N PHE A 20 4.02 1.86 4.78
CA PHE A 20 3.28 3.09 4.49
C PHE A 20 3.56 4.18 5.53
N VAL A 21 3.38 3.87 6.82
CA VAL A 21 3.65 4.83 7.91
C VAL A 21 5.08 5.33 7.78
N SER A 22 6.06 4.43 7.70
CA SER A 22 7.47 4.81 7.66
C SER A 22 7.85 5.62 6.42
N GLY A 23 7.31 5.29 5.24
CA GLY A 23 7.60 6.03 4.01
C GLY A 23 6.92 7.40 3.94
N LEU A 24 5.84 7.60 4.68
CA LEU A 24 5.14 8.88 4.77
C LEU A 24 5.74 9.81 5.82
N THR A 25 6.30 9.27 6.90
CA THR A 25 6.78 10.05 8.05
C THR A 25 8.30 10.16 8.13
N PHE A 26 9.05 9.22 7.55
CA PHE A 26 10.51 9.16 7.60
C PHE A 26 11.14 9.03 6.21
N LYS A 27 12.46 9.21 6.15
CA LYS A 27 13.28 8.94 4.95
C LYS A 27 13.80 7.50 4.96
N GLY A 28 14.29 7.02 3.82
CA GLY A 28 14.95 5.71 3.68
C GLY A 28 14.17 4.73 2.80
N GLN A 29 14.47 3.43 2.93
CA GLN A 29 13.93 2.39 2.04
C GLN A 29 12.40 2.37 1.95
N PRO A 30 11.62 2.57 3.04
CA PRO A 30 10.16 2.64 2.93
C PRO A 30 9.68 3.80 2.03
N ARG A 31 10.40 4.93 2.04
CA ARG A 31 10.11 6.08 1.17
C ARG A 31 10.38 5.73 -0.29
N GLU A 32 11.47 5.03 -0.57
CA GLU A 32 11.82 4.59 -1.93
C GLU A 32 10.74 3.65 -2.50
N VAL A 33 10.15 2.79 -1.68
CA VAL A 33 9.01 1.94 -2.10
C VAL A 33 7.80 2.79 -2.48
N LEU A 34 7.48 3.84 -1.71
CA LEU A 34 6.40 4.76 -2.07
C LEU A 34 6.71 5.55 -3.35
N ASP A 35 7.96 5.94 -3.54
CA ASP A 35 8.40 6.62 -4.76
C ASP A 35 8.26 5.72 -5.99
N LEU A 36 8.56 4.41 -5.88
CA LEU A 36 8.29 3.44 -6.96
C LEU A 36 6.80 3.36 -7.28
N ALA A 37 5.94 3.37 -6.25
CA ALA A 37 4.50 3.40 -6.44
C ALA A 37 4.06 4.67 -7.17
N TRP A 38 4.48 5.86 -6.69
CA TRP A 38 4.13 7.16 -7.29
C TRP A 38 4.67 7.36 -8.70
N LYS A 39 5.85 6.80 -9.02
CA LYS A 39 6.37 6.74 -10.39
C LYS A 39 5.62 5.74 -11.27
N GLY A 40 4.76 4.92 -10.68
CA GLY A 40 4.00 3.89 -11.37
C GLY A 40 4.87 2.71 -11.80
N GLU A 41 6.02 2.47 -11.17
CA GLU A 41 6.87 1.31 -11.45
C GLU A 41 6.30 0.02 -10.84
N ILE A 42 5.55 0.17 -9.74
CA ILE A 42 4.80 -0.91 -9.08
C ILE A 42 3.33 -0.52 -8.94
N GLU A 43 2.49 -1.53 -8.85
CA GLU A 43 1.05 -1.37 -8.64
C GLU A 43 0.70 -1.77 -7.21
N VAL A 44 0.31 -0.79 -6.40
CA VAL A 44 0.07 -1.00 -4.97
C VAL A 44 -1.39 -1.31 -4.73
N TYR A 45 -1.61 -2.41 -4.01
CA TYR A 45 -2.92 -2.84 -3.57
C TYR A 45 -3.02 -2.73 -2.05
N ILE A 46 -4.09 -2.10 -1.56
CA ILE A 46 -4.36 -1.94 -0.14
C ILE A 46 -5.76 -2.44 0.19
N SER A 47 -5.93 -3.09 1.33
CA SER A 47 -7.27 -3.44 1.83
C SER A 47 -7.88 -2.26 2.60
N PRO A 48 -9.23 -2.17 2.70
CA PRO A 48 -9.89 -1.17 3.54
C PRO A 48 -9.47 -1.25 5.01
N PHE A 49 -9.09 -2.45 5.48
CA PHE A 49 -8.60 -2.66 6.84
C PHE A 49 -7.23 -1.98 7.06
N ILE A 50 -6.26 -2.23 6.17
CA ILE A 50 -4.93 -1.59 6.22
C ILE A 50 -5.07 -0.07 6.07
N LEU A 51 -5.96 0.39 5.18
CA LEU A 51 -6.23 1.82 5.02
C LEU A 51 -6.75 2.45 6.33
N LYS A 52 -7.69 1.78 7.01
CA LYS A 52 -8.22 2.25 8.29
C LYS A 52 -7.11 2.33 9.35
N GLU A 53 -6.31 1.27 9.48
CA GLU A 53 -5.18 1.24 10.41
C GLU A 53 -4.17 2.36 10.13
N LEU A 54 -3.72 2.50 8.88
CA LEU A 54 -2.81 3.55 8.44
C LEU A 54 -3.33 4.95 8.82
N THR A 55 -4.59 5.25 8.52
CA THR A 55 -5.18 6.56 8.89
C THR A 55 -5.30 6.75 10.40
N GLY A 56 -5.51 5.68 11.17
CA GLY A 56 -5.54 5.73 12.63
C GLY A 56 -4.17 6.07 13.21
N THR A 57 -3.14 5.34 12.78
CA THR A 57 -1.75 5.54 13.21
C THR A 57 -1.23 6.94 12.84
N LEU A 58 -1.45 7.40 11.60
CA LEU A 58 -0.99 8.74 11.17
C LEU A 58 -1.63 9.87 11.99
N LYS A 59 -2.91 9.74 12.37
CA LYS A 59 -3.57 10.75 13.22
C LYS A 59 -3.07 10.69 14.66
N LYS A 60 -3.12 9.49 15.25
CA LYS A 60 -2.89 9.29 16.69
C LYS A 60 -1.44 9.50 17.06
N ASP A 61 -0.52 8.95 16.27
CA ASP A 61 0.89 8.84 16.66
C ASP A 61 1.76 9.90 15.96
N PHE A 62 1.29 10.46 14.83
CA PHE A 62 2.03 11.47 14.06
C PHE A 62 1.30 12.82 13.91
N GLY A 63 0.08 12.94 14.43
CA GLY A 63 -0.67 14.21 14.44
C GLY A 63 -1.12 14.70 13.06
N TRP A 64 -1.21 13.82 12.06
CA TRP A 64 -1.62 14.22 10.71
C TRP A 64 -3.08 14.66 10.68
N SER A 65 -3.36 15.73 9.93
CA SER A 65 -4.72 16.18 9.68
C SER A 65 -5.44 15.27 8.68
N ASN A 66 -6.78 15.31 8.72
CA ASN A 66 -7.60 14.60 7.74
C ASN A 66 -7.28 15.03 6.29
N GLU A 67 -6.87 16.28 6.09
CA GLU A 67 -6.53 16.83 4.79
C GLU A 67 -5.19 16.26 4.27
N GLN A 68 -4.16 16.21 5.12
CA GLN A 68 -2.87 15.61 4.78
C GLN A 68 -3.02 14.13 4.38
N ILE A 69 -3.80 13.39 5.16
CA ILE A 69 -4.10 11.98 4.90
C ILE A 69 -4.85 11.80 3.58
N ARG A 70 -5.89 12.62 3.36
CA ARG A 70 -6.70 12.58 2.13
C ARG A 70 -5.84 12.87 0.90
N HIS A 71 -5.04 13.94 0.94
CA HIS A 71 -4.17 14.33 -0.17
C HIS A 71 -3.19 13.20 -0.51
N THR A 72 -2.63 12.54 0.51
CA THR A 72 -1.66 11.46 0.33
C THR A 72 -2.27 10.18 -0.24
N ILE A 73 -3.43 9.75 0.27
CA ILE A 73 -4.10 8.52 -0.16
C ILE A 73 -4.73 8.68 -1.56
N GLN A 74 -5.21 9.88 -1.88
CA GLN A 74 -5.84 10.16 -3.19
C GLN A 74 -4.82 10.29 -4.32
N MET A 75 -3.52 10.36 -4.04
CA MET A 75 -2.50 10.28 -5.08
C MET A 75 -2.58 8.90 -5.75
N LYS A 76 -2.93 8.91 -7.05
CA LYS A 76 -3.05 7.70 -7.89
C LYS A 76 -1.68 7.04 -7.99
N PRO A 77 -1.43 5.97 -7.22
CA PRO A 77 -1.36 4.63 -7.79
C PRO A 77 -1.95 3.53 -6.88
N ILE A 78 -2.54 3.90 -5.73
CA ILE A 78 -3.04 2.93 -4.76
C ILE A 78 -4.42 2.43 -5.20
N LYS A 79 -4.52 1.12 -5.47
CA LYS A 79 -5.77 0.44 -5.76
C LYS A 79 -6.30 -0.21 -4.48
N VAL A 80 -7.46 0.25 -4.02
CA VAL A 80 -8.13 -0.38 -2.88
C VAL A 80 -8.79 -1.67 -3.37
N LEU A 81 -8.33 -2.82 -2.86
CA LEU A 81 -9.00 -4.10 -3.13
C LEU A 81 -10.31 -4.14 -2.34
N GLY A 82 -11.42 -4.32 -3.05
CA GLY A 82 -12.70 -4.63 -2.42
C GLY A 82 -12.55 -5.86 -1.50
N CYS A 83 -13.01 -5.73 -0.27
CA CYS A 83 -12.85 -6.76 0.76
C CYS A 83 -13.71 -7.99 0.42
N GLN A 84 -13.09 -9.10 0.02
CA GLN A 84 -13.57 -10.42 0.38
C GLN A 84 -12.72 -10.90 1.55
N ARG A 85 -13.37 -11.19 2.68
CA ARG A 85 -12.71 -11.68 3.89
C ARG A 85 -12.27 -13.14 3.66
N LEU A 86 -11.04 -13.35 3.18
CA LEU A 86 -10.39 -14.66 3.22
C LEU A 86 -9.70 -14.82 4.59
N ASN A 87 -10.35 -15.54 5.51
CA ASN A 87 -9.76 -15.89 6.80
C ASN A 87 -8.71 -17.00 6.61
N ALA A 88 -7.50 -16.68 6.15
CA ALA A 88 -6.39 -17.64 6.07
C ALA A 88 -5.99 -18.21 7.45
N VAL A 89 -6.29 -17.49 8.53
CA VAL A 89 -6.01 -17.92 9.92
C VAL A 89 -6.96 -19.03 10.40
N ASN A 90 -8.14 -19.19 9.78
CA ASN A 90 -9.06 -20.28 10.13
C ASN A 90 -8.84 -21.57 9.34
N GLN A 91 -7.95 -21.57 8.34
CA GLN A 91 -7.63 -22.77 7.57
C GLN A 91 -6.49 -23.60 8.19
N LEU A 92 -5.56 -22.96 8.93
CA LEU A 92 -4.37 -23.60 9.52
C LEU A 92 -4.55 -24.13 10.96
N ARG A 93 -5.78 -24.09 11.50
CA ARG A 93 -6.15 -24.70 12.80
C ARG A 93 -7.07 -25.92 12.67
N ARG A 94 -7.17 -26.50 11.47
CA ARG A 94 -7.89 -27.78 11.24
C ARG A 94 -7.01 -28.93 10.73
N ASP A 95 -5.69 -28.72 10.68
CA ASP A 95 -4.72 -29.75 10.28
C ASP A 95 -3.68 -30.06 11.39
N PHE A 96 -3.96 -29.67 12.64
CA PHE A 96 -3.24 -30.12 13.84
C PHE A 96 -4.22 -30.40 14.97
#